data_AF-A0A6C0FF04-F1
#
_entry.id   AF-A0A6C0FF04-F1
#
_cell.length_a   1.000
_cell.length_b   1.000
_cell.length_c   1.000
_cell.angle_alpha   90.00
_cell.angle_beta   90.00
_cell.angle_gamma   90.00
#
_symmetry.space_group_name_H-M   'P 1'
#
loop_
_entity.id
_entity.type
_entity.pdbx_description
1 polymer ?
#
loop_
_entity_poly.entity_id
_entity_poly.type
_entity_poly.pdbx_seq_one_letter_code
_entity_poly.pdbx_strand_id
1 'polypeptide(L)'
;MAGSEPYADGNVPGGEPTAPAGSPGARRRRRGWWWLLVGAVALVVVLLVVRPWSTDDATSPTPTTSTSAASTSTPTPTVSVVPPADDAMFDATTLDGLFLTVGDLEAGLPLAADGIERTDDGTITWGLPDGLAVSPPGCALTETVVAQPPAAFGARRWANDAVEVTQEVTVLPDPATARQAFAELVTTVDACPEYSVGAPDTDGAGVGADAAIEGQGVYPSIVQPLTMVVEGDGRAMYRGYVLVGNTIVSWSVATQSDDDPQQELDTLGEPESLDTMVQQRAQKAVLGLG
;
A
#
# COMPACT_ATOMS: atom_id res chain seq x y z
N MET A 1 -27.66 33.51 60.88
CA MET A 1 -26.66 34.10 61.79
C MET A 1 -25.33 33.98 61.06
N ALA A 2 -24.92 34.96 60.27
CA ALA A 2 -24.30 36.24 60.65
C ALA A 2 -22.89 36.02 61.24
N GLY A 3 -21.86 36.53 60.54
CA GLY A 3 -20.48 36.53 61.00
C GLY A 3 -19.48 36.82 59.87
N SER A 4 -19.28 38.10 59.59
CA SER A 4 -18.47 38.71 58.53
C SER A 4 -17.02 39.00 58.96
N GLU A 5 -16.05 38.81 58.03
CA GLU A 5 -14.81 39.59 57.72
C GLU A 5 -13.83 39.97 58.88
N PRO A 6 -12.63 40.62 58.69
CA PRO A 6 -11.91 41.09 57.47
C PRO A 6 -10.36 40.89 57.44
N TYR A 7 -9.78 41.06 56.23
CA TYR A 7 -8.65 41.93 55.84
C TYR A 7 -7.29 41.95 56.59
N ALA A 8 -6.19 41.74 55.83
CA ALA A 8 -4.91 42.44 56.05
C ALA A 8 -4.10 42.56 54.74
N ASP A 9 -4.03 43.80 54.24
CA ASP A 9 -3.11 44.30 53.22
C ASP A 9 -1.65 44.24 53.68
N GLY A 10 -0.75 43.95 52.74
CA GLY A 10 0.70 44.06 52.90
C GLY A 10 1.35 44.63 51.65
N ASN A 11 1.27 45.95 51.51
CA ASN A 11 1.89 46.74 50.44
C ASN A 11 3.36 47.02 50.80
N VAL A 12 4.32 46.69 49.93
CA VAL A 12 5.73 47.17 50.02
C VAL A 12 6.11 47.84 48.69
N PRO A 13 6.56 49.10 48.69
CA PRO A 13 6.86 49.86 47.47
C PRO A 13 8.36 49.82 47.08
N GLY A 14 8.59 49.93 45.77
CA GLY A 14 9.65 50.78 45.21
C GLY A 14 11.01 50.14 44.93
N GLY A 15 11.26 49.82 43.66
CA GLY A 15 12.58 49.49 43.14
C GLY A 15 12.61 49.33 41.62
N GLU A 16 12.60 50.44 40.88
CA GLU A 16 13.11 50.56 39.51
C GLU A 16 14.08 51.76 39.51
N PRO A 17 15.03 51.93 38.56
CA PRO A 17 15.06 51.35 37.20
C PRO A 17 16.45 50.86 36.75
N THR A 18 16.57 50.23 35.57
CA THR A 18 17.42 50.69 34.44
C THR A 18 17.33 49.68 33.28
N ALA A 19 16.74 50.14 32.18
CA ALA A 19 16.81 49.51 30.87
C ALA A 19 18.11 49.89 30.13
N PRO A 20 18.46 49.16 29.06
CA PRO A 20 18.77 49.78 27.79
C PRO A 20 17.67 49.40 26.78
N ALA A 21 16.90 50.36 26.25
CA ALA A 21 17.22 51.08 25.01
C ALA A 21 17.72 50.08 23.93
N GLY A 22 16.92 49.62 22.96
CA GLY A 22 15.89 50.31 22.19
C GLY A 22 16.45 50.58 20.80
N SER A 23 15.89 49.93 19.77
CA SER A 23 15.62 50.62 18.52
C SER A 23 14.59 49.90 17.63
N PRO A 24 13.83 50.67 16.83
CA PRO A 24 12.53 50.29 16.31
C PRO A 24 12.49 50.22 14.77
N GLY A 25 11.40 49.65 14.25
CA GLY A 25 11.01 49.74 12.85
C GLY A 25 11.36 48.48 12.05
N ALA A 26 10.61 48.05 11.05
CA ALA A 26 9.43 48.63 10.43
C ALA A 26 8.77 47.54 9.55
N ARG A 27 7.44 47.56 9.52
CA ARG A 27 6.59 47.32 8.33
C ARG A 27 6.70 45.98 7.56
N ARG A 28 5.58 45.25 7.63
CA ARG A 28 4.92 44.53 6.53
C ARG A 28 5.50 44.83 5.13
N ARG A 29 6.00 43.79 4.43
CA ARG A 29 5.75 43.47 2.99
C ARG A 29 6.73 42.41 2.49
N ARG A 30 6.27 41.17 2.32
CA ARG A 30 6.74 40.25 1.26
C ARG A 30 5.58 39.43 0.68
N ARG A 31 4.45 40.11 0.43
CA ARG A 31 3.24 39.57 -0.23
C ARG A 31 3.22 39.89 -1.74
N GLY A 32 4.37 39.81 -2.40
CA GLY A 32 4.57 40.37 -3.75
C GLY A 32 5.37 39.52 -4.73
N TRP A 33 5.81 38.32 -4.36
CA TRP A 33 6.58 37.46 -5.26
C TRP A 33 5.72 36.43 -6.03
N TRP A 34 4.49 36.18 -5.59
CA TRP A 34 3.59 35.20 -6.22
C TRP A 34 2.94 35.70 -7.53
N TRP A 35 2.81 37.01 -7.72
CA TRP A 35 2.20 37.58 -8.94
C TRP A 35 3.09 37.52 -10.18
N LEU A 36 4.41 37.30 -10.02
CA LEU A 36 5.33 37.19 -11.16
C LEU A 36 5.35 35.78 -11.79
N LEU A 37 4.95 34.73 -11.07
CA LEU A 37 4.84 33.37 -11.61
C LEU A 37 3.54 33.15 -12.40
N VAL A 38 2.44 33.78 -11.98
CA VAL A 38 1.13 33.68 -12.69
C VAL A 38 1.20 34.27 -14.10
N GLY A 39 1.99 35.33 -14.32
CA GLY A 39 2.21 35.91 -15.65
C GLY A 39 2.98 35.01 -16.61
N ALA A 40 3.90 34.18 -16.11
CA ALA A 40 4.69 33.26 -16.93
C ALA A 40 3.89 32.01 -17.35
N VAL A 41 3.04 31.48 -16.47
CA VAL A 41 2.19 30.31 -16.78
C VAL A 41 1.12 30.65 -17.82
N ALA A 42 0.51 31.84 -17.76
CA ALA A 42 -0.49 32.26 -18.75
C ALA A 42 0.07 32.35 -20.18
N LEU A 43 1.35 32.70 -20.35
CA LEU A 43 1.99 32.81 -21.66
C LEU A 43 2.37 31.44 -22.25
N VAL A 44 2.63 30.44 -21.41
CA VAL A 44 2.88 29.04 -21.83
C VAL A 44 1.56 28.35 -22.23
N VAL A 45 0.46 28.62 -21.52
CA VAL A 45 -0.86 28.05 -21.84
C VAL A 45 -1.37 28.53 -23.21
N VAL A 46 -1.15 29.80 -23.58
CA VAL A 46 -1.57 30.33 -24.90
C VAL A 46 -0.77 29.70 -26.06
N LEU A 47 0.49 29.28 -25.82
CA LEU A 47 1.33 28.66 -26.84
C LEU A 47 1.05 27.15 -27.06
N LEU A 48 0.38 26.48 -26.12
CA LEU A 48 0.06 25.04 -26.23
C LEU A 48 -1.30 24.73 -26.88
N VAL A 49 -2.16 25.73 -27.14
CA VAL A 49 -3.47 25.53 -27.78
C VAL A 49 -3.39 25.36 -29.31
N VAL A 50 -2.20 25.50 -29.90
CA VAL A 50 -2.01 25.33 -31.35
C VAL A 50 -0.88 24.36 -31.63
N ARG A 51 -1.15 23.05 -31.67
CA ARG A 51 -0.57 22.20 -32.73
C ARG A 51 -1.55 21.14 -33.28
N PRO A 52 -1.74 21.12 -34.62
CA PRO A 52 -2.64 20.24 -35.35
C PRO A 52 -1.93 18.95 -35.74
N TRP A 53 -2.63 17.82 -35.64
CA TRP A 53 -2.23 16.56 -36.27
C TRP A 53 -3.53 15.93 -36.77
N SER A 54 -3.91 16.16 -38.03
CA SER A 54 -3.45 15.45 -39.23
C SER A 54 -3.87 13.99 -39.22
N THR A 55 -4.98 13.76 -39.93
CA THR A 55 -5.51 12.52 -40.50
C THR A 55 -4.41 11.74 -41.25
N ASP A 56 -4.40 10.41 -41.15
CA ASP A 56 -4.07 9.51 -42.28
C ASP A 56 -4.48 8.05 -42.01
N ASP A 57 -5.37 7.58 -42.89
CA ASP A 57 -5.59 6.27 -43.51
C ASP A 57 -5.33 4.94 -42.77
N ALA A 58 -6.43 4.21 -42.52
CA ALA A 58 -6.43 2.76 -42.30
C ALA A 58 -6.77 2.02 -43.61
N THR A 59 -5.74 1.42 -44.23
CA THR A 59 -5.91 0.46 -45.34
C THR A 59 -6.16 -0.94 -44.77
N SER A 60 -7.28 -1.55 -45.17
CA SER A 60 -7.68 -2.92 -44.81
C SER A 60 -6.93 -3.98 -45.64
N PRO A 61 -6.36 -5.04 -45.04
CA PRO A 61 -5.95 -6.21 -45.79
C PRO A 61 -7.01 -7.32 -45.73
N THR A 62 -7.34 -7.84 -46.92
CA THR A 62 -8.20 -9.00 -47.19
C THR A 62 -7.55 -10.31 -46.70
N PRO A 63 -8.30 -11.30 -46.19
CA PRO A 63 -7.72 -12.57 -45.76
C PRO A 63 -7.42 -13.48 -46.96
N THR A 64 -6.24 -14.09 -46.98
CA THR A 64 -5.87 -15.16 -47.92
C THR A 64 -5.77 -16.48 -47.16
N THR A 65 -6.56 -17.47 -47.56
CA THR A 65 -6.54 -18.85 -47.08
C THR A 65 -5.27 -19.57 -47.53
N SER A 66 -4.62 -20.33 -46.65
CA SER A 66 -3.59 -21.30 -47.03
C SER A 66 -3.65 -22.55 -46.16
N THR A 67 -3.57 -23.70 -46.82
CA THR A 67 -3.74 -25.06 -46.29
C THR A 67 -2.38 -25.76 -46.19
N SER A 68 -2.25 -26.63 -45.17
CA SER A 68 -1.32 -27.77 -45.04
C SER A 68 0.11 -27.53 -44.52
N ALA A 69 0.42 -28.10 -43.35
CA ALA A 69 1.36 -29.23 -43.23
C ALA A 69 1.43 -29.72 -41.76
N ALA A 70 1.24 -31.03 -41.55
CA ALA A 70 1.44 -31.69 -40.27
C ALA A 70 2.94 -31.72 -39.92
N SER A 71 3.31 -31.19 -38.75
CA SER A 71 4.66 -31.32 -38.18
C SER A 71 4.59 -32.21 -36.94
N THR A 72 5.29 -33.33 -37.00
CA THR A 72 5.45 -34.30 -35.91
C THR A 72 6.43 -33.71 -34.89
N SER A 73 5.94 -33.24 -33.75
CA SER A 73 6.78 -32.75 -32.65
C SER A 73 7.26 -33.91 -31.76
N THR A 74 8.58 -34.03 -31.63
CA THR A 74 9.25 -34.84 -30.61
C THR A 74 8.91 -34.29 -29.23
N PRO A 75 8.57 -35.12 -28.22
CA PRO A 75 8.28 -34.61 -26.88
C PRO A 75 9.59 -34.14 -26.23
N THR A 76 9.69 -32.84 -25.99
CA THR A 76 10.62 -32.24 -25.03
C THR A 76 10.33 -32.83 -23.65
N PRO A 77 11.34 -33.18 -22.82
CA PRO A 77 11.08 -33.63 -21.46
C PRO A 77 10.40 -32.50 -20.68
N THR A 78 9.11 -32.66 -20.42
CA THR A 78 8.37 -31.82 -19.47
C THR A 78 8.96 -32.08 -18.09
N VAL A 79 9.74 -31.14 -17.57
CA VAL A 79 10.00 -31.08 -16.12
C VAL A 79 8.64 -30.80 -15.51
N SER A 80 8.01 -31.84 -14.99
CA SER A 80 6.76 -31.74 -14.25
C SER A 80 7.10 -31.11 -12.89
N VAL A 81 7.18 -29.78 -12.86
CA VAL A 81 7.07 -29.04 -11.60
C VAL A 81 5.62 -29.22 -11.20
N VAL A 82 5.34 -30.24 -10.39
CA VAL A 82 4.07 -30.28 -9.64
C VAL A 82 4.00 -28.95 -8.91
N PRO A 83 2.99 -28.09 -9.14
CA PRO A 83 2.84 -26.88 -8.35
C PRO A 83 2.80 -27.31 -6.89
N PRO A 84 3.77 -26.91 -6.05
CA PRO A 84 3.81 -27.40 -4.69
C PRO A 84 2.61 -26.84 -3.94
N ALA A 85 1.63 -27.71 -3.73
CA ALA A 85 0.54 -27.56 -2.77
C ALA A 85 -0.65 -26.66 -3.16
N ASP A 86 -1.17 -26.85 -4.38
CA ASP A 86 -2.54 -26.43 -4.73
C ASP A 86 -3.61 -26.97 -3.77
N ASP A 87 -3.27 -28.04 -3.04
CA ASP A 87 -4.10 -28.71 -2.04
C ASP A 87 -3.61 -28.47 -0.59
N ALA A 88 -2.67 -27.53 -0.35
CA ALA A 88 -2.28 -27.17 1.02
C ALA A 88 -3.48 -26.65 1.80
N MET A 89 -3.60 -27.15 3.03
CA MET A 89 -4.65 -26.78 3.98
C MET A 89 -4.01 -26.20 5.22
N PHE A 90 -4.11 -24.88 5.38
CA PHE A 90 -3.79 -24.18 6.61
C PHE A 90 -5.05 -23.97 7.43
N ASP A 91 -4.86 -23.78 8.72
CA ASP A 91 -5.88 -23.49 9.72
C ASP A 91 -5.35 -22.51 10.78
N ALA A 92 -6.16 -22.23 11.80
CA ALA A 92 -5.81 -21.34 12.91
C ALA A 92 -4.51 -21.73 13.64
N THR A 93 -4.09 -23.00 13.57
CA THR A 93 -2.91 -23.51 14.29
C THR A 93 -1.65 -23.54 13.43
N THR A 94 -1.80 -23.47 12.11
CA THR A 94 -0.70 -23.60 11.15
C THR A 94 -0.42 -22.33 10.36
N LEU A 95 -1.35 -21.37 10.34
CA LEU A 95 -1.19 -20.10 9.60
C LEU A 95 0.01 -19.27 10.04
N ASP A 96 0.49 -19.42 11.29
CA ASP A 96 1.69 -18.73 11.78
C ASP A 96 2.95 -19.04 10.96
N GLY A 97 2.99 -20.21 10.31
CA GLY A 97 4.09 -20.57 9.40
C GLY A 97 4.20 -19.67 8.18
N LEU A 98 3.10 -19.03 7.75
CA LEU A 98 3.04 -18.17 6.56
C LEU A 98 3.60 -16.77 6.81
N PHE A 99 3.66 -16.30 8.06
CA PHE A 99 4.17 -14.96 8.35
C PHE A 99 5.67 -14.86 8.13
N LEU A 100 6.13 -13.78 7.50
CA LEU A 100 7.54 -13.41 7.41
C LEU A 100 8.19 -13.39 8.80
N THR A 101 9.46 -13.75 8.84
CA THR A 101 10.30 -13.58 10.04
C THR A 101 11.13 -12.32 9.92
N VAL A 102 11.65 -11.81 11.05
CA VAL A 102 12.61 -10.70 11.04
C VAL A 102 13.80 -11.01 10.13
N GLY A 103 14.31 -12.24 10.14
CA GLY A 103 15.40 -12.65 9.26
C GLY A 103 15.03 -12.71 7.77
N ASP A 104 13.76 -12.97 7.42
CA ASP A 104 13.32 -12.85 6.03
C ASP A 104 13.30 -11.37 5.62
N LEU A 105 12.81 -10.47 6.49
CA LEU A 105 12.74 -9.03 6.24
C LEU A 105 14.12 -8.39 6.12
N GLU A 106 15.03 -8.63 7.07
CA GLU A 106 16.40 -8.09 7.03
C GLU A 106 17.18 -8.55 5.78
N ALA A 107 16.88 -9.74 5.27
CA ALA A 107 17.52 -10.28 4.07
C ALA A 107 16.87 -9.79 2.77
N GLY A 108 15.57 -9.55 2.77
CA GLY A 108 14.78 -9.24 1.57
C GLY A 108 14.47 -7.76 1.34
N LEU A 109 14.56 -6.93 2.38
CA LEU A 109 14.16 -5.52 2.34
C LEU A 109 15.34 -4.61 2.72
N PRO A 110 15.86 -3.78 1.78
CA PRO A 110 17.04 -2.94 2.03
C PRO A 110 16.90 -2.04 3.26
N LEU A 111 15.73 -1.45 3.49
CA LEU A 111 15.47 -0.55 4.63
C LEU A 111 15.33 -1.27 5.98
N ALA A 112 15.23 -2.61 5.98
CA ALA A 112 15.21 -3.41 7.19
C ALA A 112 16.59 -3.99 7.53
N ALA A 113 17.61 -3.81 6.69
CA ALA A 113 18.91 -4.47 6.85
C ALA A 113 19.63 -4.15 8.17
N ASP A 114 19.38 -2.97 8.75
CA ASP A 114 19.94 -2.53 10.03
C ASP A 114 19.04 -2.88 11.24
N GLY A 115 18.05 -3.74 11.02
CA GLY A 115 17.12 -4.24 12.04
C GLY A 115 15.69 -3.75 11.84
N ILE A 116 14.75 -4.65 12.12
CA ILE A 116 13.32 -4.35 12.14
C ILE A 116 12.65 -5.15 13.25
N GLU A 117 11.70 -4.54 13.95
CA GLU A 117 11.02 -5.17 15.08
C GLU A 117 9.55 -5.36 14.80
N ARG A 118 8.97 -6.40 15.40
CA ARG A 118 7.52 -6.61 15.37
C ARG A 118 6.84 -5.60 16.30
N THR A 119 5.89 -4.85 15.77
CA THR A 119 5.22 -3.73 16.47
C THR A 119 3.73 -3.97 16.73
N ASP A 120 3.13 -5.02 16.15
CA ASP A 120 1.76 -5.40 16.49
C ASP A 120 1.66 -6.03 17.88
N ASP A 121 0.54 -5.79 18.56
CA ASP A 121 0.16 -6.38 19.85
C ASP A 121 -0.74 -7.62 19.69
N GLY A 122 -0.91 -8.12 18.46
CA GLY A 122 -1.81 -9.22 18.14
C GLY A 122 -3.30 -8.88 18.14
N THR A 123 -3.68 -7.59 18.16
CA THR A 123 -5.09 -7.17 18.16
C THR A 123 -5.65 -6.82 16.79
N ILE A 124 -4.85 -6.90 15.73
CA ILE A 124 -5.31 -6.64 14.36
C ILE A 124 -6.36 -7.71 13.99
N THR A 125 -7.59 -7.26 13.79
CA THR A 125 -8.73 -8.10 13.38
C THR A 125 -8.98 -7.99 11.89
N TRP A 126 -9.59 -9.02 11.31
CA TRP A 126 -10.04 -8.98 9.93
C TRP A 126 -11.11 -7.90 9.71
N GLY A 127 -11.06 -7.27 8.54
CA GLY A 127 -12.05 -6.29 8.09
C GLY A 127 -11.65 -4.85 8.43
N LEU A 128 -12.52 -3.91 8.04
CA LEU A 128 -12.32 -2.50 8.37
C LEU A 128 -12.64 -2.25 9.85
N PRO A 129 -11.92 -1.33 10.52
CA PRO A 129 -12.31 -0.81 11.82
C PRO A 129 -13.74 -0.26 11.84
N ASP A 130 -14.40 -0.36 12.99
CA ASP A 130 -15.76 0.13 13.18
C ASP A 130 -15.89 1.60 12.77
N GLY A 131 -16.91 1.89 11.96
CA GLY A 131 -17.21 3.23 11.47
C GLY A 131 -16.46 3.67 10.21
N LEU A 132 -15.53 2.85 9.70
CA LEU A 132 -14.88 3.08 8.40
C LEU A 132 -15.58 2.33 7.26
N ALA A 133 -15.52 2.91 6.06
CA ALA A 133 -16.02 2.32 4.83
C ALA A 133 -15.10 2.63 3.66
N VAL A 134 -15.13 1.76 2.64
CA VAL A 134 -14.50 2.03 1.34
C VAL A 134 -15.50 2.73 0.41
N SER A 135 -15.04 3.75 -0.30
CA SER A 135 -15.79 4.43 -1.36
C SER A 135 -14.99 4.43 -2.67
N PRO A 136 -15.56 3.94 -3.79
CA PRO A 136 -16.89 3.33 -3.89
C PRO A 136 -16.93 1.95 -3.19
N PRO A 137 -18.11 1.49 -2.73
CA PRO A 137 -18.21 0.24 -1.97
C PRO A 137 -17.80 -1.00 -2.76
N GLY A 138 -17.82 -0.93 -4.10
CA GLY A 138 -17.30 -2.00 -4.97
C GLY A 138 -15.80 -2.27 -4.81
N CYS A 139 -15.04 -1.34 -4.21
CA CYS A 139 -13.62 -1.49 -3.95
C CYS A 139 -13.29 -2.08 -2.59
N ALA A 140 -14.29 -2.49 -1.78
CA ALA A 140 -14.05 -2.98 -0.42
C ALA A 140 -13.10 -4.19 -0.35
N LEU A 141 -13.08 -5.06 -1.37
CA LEU A 141 -12.19 -6.23 -1.39
C LEU A 141 -10.70 -5.86 -1.47
N THR A 142 -10.36 -4.66 -1.96
CA THR A 142 -8.96 -4.18 -1.94
C THR A 142 -8.40 -4.10 -0.53
N GLU A 143 -9.27 -3.84 0.47
CA GLU A 143 -8.92 -3.74 1.89
C GLU A 143 -9.20 -5.04 2.66
N THR A 144 -10.31 -5.74 2.38
CA THR A 144 -10.70 -6.92 3.17
C THR A 144 -10.21 -8.25 2.61
N VAL A 145 -9.64 -8.27 1.40
CA VAL A 145 -9.17 -9.44 0.62
C VAL A 145 -10.30 -10.39 0.18
N VAL A 146 -11.29 -10.61 1.03
CA VAL A 146 -12.44 -11.50 0.83
C VAL A 146 -13.73 -10.80 1.26
N ALA A 147 -14.87 -11.25 0.72
CA ALA A 147 -16.15 -10.59 0.93
C ALA A 147 -16.82 -10.93 2.28
N GLN A 148 -16.39 -12.00 2.94
CA GLN A 148 -16.99 -12.53 4.16
C GLN A 148 -15.89 -12.88 5.17
N PRO A 149 -16.18 -12.85 6.48
CA PRO A 149 -15.22 -13.23 7.49
C PRO A 149 -14.59 -14.60 7.20
N PRO A 150 -13.25 -14.71 7.22
CA PRO A 150 -12.56 -15.96 6.92
C PRO A 150 -12.67 -16.98 8.06
N ALA A 151 -12.32 -18.23 7.78
CA ALA A 151 -12.34 -19.31 8.78
C ALA A 151 -11.28 -19.10 9.87
N ALA A 152 -10.14 -18.53 9.49
CA ALA A 152 -9.14 -17.99 10.40
C ALA A 152 -8.45 -16.78 9.76
N PHE A 153 -7.96 -15.90 10.60
CA PHE A 153 -7.22 -14.71 10.20
C PHE A 153 -6.06 -14.49 11.17
N GLY A 154 -4.94 -14.04 10.64
CA GLY A 154 -3.90 -13.43 11.46
C GLY A 154 -3.26 -12.28 10.70
N ALA A 155 -2.72 -11.33 11.45
CA ALA A 155 -1.92 -10.26 10.89
C ALA A 155 -0.71 -9.98 11.78
N ARG A 156 0.32 -9.43 11.15
CA ARG A 156 1.58 -9.04 11.78
C ARG A 156 2.03 -7.71 11.20
N ARG A 157 2.64 -6.89 12.05
CA ARG A 157 3.26 -5.64 11.65
C ARG A 157 4.69 -5.58 12.16
N TRP A 158 5.59 -5.15 11.29
CA TRP A 158 6.96 -4.84 11.62
C TRP A 158 7.28 -3.41 11.21
N ALA A 159 8.09 -2.73 12.00
CA ALA A 159 8.53 -1.38 11.65
C ALA A 159 9.90 -1.06 12.24
N ASN A 160 10.56 -0.10 11.61
CA ASN A 160 11.66 0.68 12.16
C ASN A 160 11.45 2.15 11.78
N ASP A 161 12.47 3.00 11.96
CA ASP A 161 12.37 4.43 11.64
C ASP A 161 12.25 4.72 10.13
N ALA A 162 12.51 3.74 9.25
CA ALA A 162 12.56 3.93 7.80
C ALA A 162 11.42 3.23 7.04
N VAL A 163 10.95 2.08 7.53
CA VAL A 163 10.00 1.23 6.81
C VAL A 163 8.98 0.58 7.74
N GLU A 164 7.77 0.43 7.24
CA GLU A 164 6.71 -0.37 7.85
C GLU A 164 6.31 -1.50 6.89
N VAL A 165 6.17 -2.69 7.46
CA VAL A 165 5.67 -3.88 6.76
C VAL A 165 4.47 -4.42 7.50
N THR A 166 3.35 -4.59 6.81
CA THR A 166 2.18 -5.30 7.34
C THR A 166 1.95 -6.53 6.49
N GLN A 167 1.63 -7.66 7.12
CA GLN A 167 1.25 -8.89 6.44
C GLN A 167 0.02 -9.50 7.10
N GLU A 168 -0.92 -9.95 6.28
CA GLU A 168 -2.13 -10.60 6.73
C GLU A 168 -2.31 -11.94 6.03
N VAL A 169 -2.86 -12.90 6.76
CA VAL A 169 -3.10 -14.26 6.28
C VAL A 169 -4.58 -14.55 6.45
N THR A 170 -5.28 -14.72 5.33
CA THR A 170 -6.70 -15.01 5.27
C THR A 170 -6.91 -16.47 4.91
N VAL A 171 -7.41 -17.27 5.86
CA VAL A 171 -7.64 -18.71 5.67
C VAL A 171 -9.08 -18.97 5.27
N LEU A 172 -9.26 -19.66 4.14
CA LEU A 172 -10.56 -20.01 3.57
C LEU A 172 -10.87 -21.51 3.75
N PRO A 173 -12.14 -21.92 3.60
CA PRO A 173 -12.56 -23.29 3.89
C PRO A 173 -11.81 -24.37 3.10
N ASP A 174 -11.42 -24.06 1.86
CA ASP A 174 -10.73 -24.99 0.96
C ASP A 174 -10.00 -24.23 -0.18
N PRO A 175 -9.10 -24.89 -0.91
CA PRO A 175 -8.33 -24.26 -1.99
C PRO A 175 -9.15 -23.81 -3.20
N ALA A 176 -10.30 -24.45 -3.47
CA ALA A 176 -11.16 -24.04 -4.58
C ALA A 176 -11.84 -22.70 -4.26
N THR A 177 -12.33 -22.55 -3.04
CA THR A 177 -12.86 -21.29 -2.51
C THR A 177 -11.79 -20.19 -2.52
N ALA A 178 -10.55 -20.52 -2.14
CA ALA A 178 -9.44 -19.55 -2.18
C ALA A 178 -9.08 -19.09 -3.60
N ARG A 179 -9.05 -20.00 -4.58
CA ARG A 179 -8.85 -19.63 -5.99
C ARG A 179 -9.95 -18.72 -6.50
N GLN A 180 -11.21 -19.00 -6.16
CA GLN A 180 -12.34 -18.15 -6.56
C GLN A 180 -12.23 -16.75 -5.93
N ALA A 181 -11.96 -16.68 -4.62
CA ALA A 181 -11.80 -15.42 -3.92
C ALA A 181 -10.60 -14.60 -4.44
N PHE A 182 -9.48 -15.25 -4.76
CA PHE A 182 -8.32 -14.60 -5.34
C PHE A 182 -8.62 -14.05 -6.75
N ALA A 183 -9.33 -14.79 -7.59
CA ALA A 183 -9.74 -14.30 -8.92
C ALA A 183 -10.69 -13.08 -8.83
N GLU A 184 -11.61 -13.10 -7.86
CA GLU A 184 -12.48 -11.96 -7.56
C GLU A 184 -11.67 -10.75 -7.07
N LEU A 185 -10.73 -10.98 -6.14
CA LEU A 185 -9.82 -9.96 -5.63
C LEU A 185 -9.01 -9.30 -6.76
N VAL A 186 -8.36 -10.09 -7.61
CA VAL A 186 -7.59 -9.56 -8.76
C VAL A 186 -8.47 -8.70 -9.65
N THR A 187 -9.69 -9.17 -9.96
CA THR A 187 -10.65 -8.40 -10.76
C THR A 187 -11.03 -7.07 -10.10
N THR A 188 -11.26 -7.07 -8.78
CA THR A 188 -11.57 -5.85 -8.04
C THR A 188 -10.39 -4.90 -7.99
N VAL A 189 -9.19 -5.42 -7.76
CA VAL A 189 -7.94 -4.68 -7.71
C VAL A 189 -7.68 -3.95 -9.04
N ASP A 190 -7.90 -4.61 -10.17
CA ASP A 190 -7.78 -3.99 -11.50
C ASP A 190 -8.89 -2.96 -11.77
N ALA A 191 -10.09 -3.16 -11.22
CA ALA A 191 -11.23 -2.28 -11.40
C ALA A 191 -11.22 -1.04 -10.48
N CYS A 192 -10.33 -1.00 -9.49
CA CYS A 192 -10.30 0.02 -8.43
C CYS A 192 -8.95 0.75 -8.36
N PRO A 193 -8.54 1.48 -9.43
CA PRO A 193 -7.30 2.25 -9.41
C PRO A 193 -7.37 3.46 -8.46
N GLU A 194 -8.57 3.90 -8.08
CA GLU A 194 -8.76 4.99 -7.12
C GLU A 194 -9.93 4.65 -6.18
N TYR A 195 -9.70 4.77 -4.87
CA TYR A 195 -10.74 4.64 -3.85
C TYR A 195 -10.35 5.42 -2.59
N SER A 196 -11.26 5.53 -1.63
CA SER A 196 -10.98 6.13 -0.33
C SER A 196 -11.45 5.24 0.81
N VAL A 197 -10.74 5.25 1.92
CA VAL A 197 -11.12 4.60 3.17
C VAL A 197 -11.33 5.66 4.23
N GLY A 198 -12.52 5.74 4.80
CA GLY A 198 -12.83 6.76 5.79
C GLY A 198 -14.19 6.59 6.44
N ALA A 199 -14.44 7.38 7.47
CA ALA A 199 -15.78 7.51 8.02
C ALA A 199 -16.68 8.29 7.03
N PRO A 200 -17.98 7.99 6.96
CA PRO A 200 -18.90 8.77 6.14
C PRO A 200 -18.84 10.25 6.54
N ASP A 201 -18.87 11.13 5.53
CA ASP A 201 -18.86 12.59 5.68
C ASP A 201 -17.61 13.17 6.38
N THR A 202 -16.52 12.41 6.47
CA THR A 202 -15.23 12.84 7.01
C THR A 202 -14.14 12.66 5.94
N ASP A 203 -13.14 13.54 5.92
CA ASP A 203 -11.96 13.36 5.07
C ASP A 203 -11.26 12.05 5.47
N GLY A 204 -11.18 11.11 4.53
CA GLY A 204 -10.56 9.80 4.70
C GLY A 204 -9.15 9.73 4.10
N ALA A 205 -8.58 8.53 4.09
CA ALA A 205 -7.39 8.22 3.31
C ALA A 205 -7.79 7.98 1.86
N GLY A 206 -7.27 8.78 0.93
CA GLY A 206 -7.35 8.51 -0.50
C GLY A 206 -6.30 7.48 -0.90
N VAL A 207 -6.63 6.59 -1.82
CA VAL A 207 -5.71 5.58 -2.36
C VAL A 207 -5.73 5.68 -3.87
N GLY A 208 -4.57 5.87 -4.47
CA GLY A 208 -4.33 5.70 -5.90
C GLY A 208 -3.42 4.50 -6.12
N ALA A 209 -3.84 3.55 -6.96
CA ALA A 209 -3.10 2.35 -7.29
C ALA A 209 -2.71 2.36 -8.78
N ASP A 210 -1.47 1.98 -9.05
CA ASP A 210 -1.02 1.67 -10.41
C ASP A 210 -1.51 0.27 -10.83
N ALA A 211 -1.30 -0.07 -12.10
CA ALA A 211 -1.65 -1.39 -12.62
C ALA A 211 -0.93 -2.51 -11.85
N ALA A 212 -1.65 -3.61 -11.60
CA ALA A 212 -1.07 -4.78 -10.99
C ALA A 212 -0.01 -5.44 -11.89
N ILE A 213 1.08 -5.86 -11.27
CA ILE A 213 2.15 -6.66 -11.85
C ILE A 213 1.90 -8.11 -11.45
N GLU A 214 1.71 -9.00 -12.43
CA GLU A 214 1.57 -10.43 -12.18
C GLU A 214 2.92 -11.05 -11.79
N GLY A 215 2.96 -11.70 -10.63
CA GLY A 215 4.15 -12.39 -10.14
C GLY A 215 4.48 -13.60 -11.01
N GLN A 216 5.76 -13.77 -11.32
CA GLN A 216 6.28 -14.88 -12.15
C GLN A 216 6.77 -16.08 -11.31
N GLY A 217 6.40 -16.12 -10.04
CA GLY A 217 6.89 -17.10 -9.08
C GLY A 217 6.17 -18.44 -9.10
N VAL A 218 6.33 -19.18 -8.01
CA VAL A 218 5.75 -20.52 -7.80
C VAL A 218 4.24 -20.43 -7.54
N TYR A 219 3.80 -19.38 -6.87
CA TYR A 219 2.41 -19.17 -6.48
C TYR A 219 1.77 -18.04 -7.30
N PRO A 220 0.47 -18.17 -7.68
CA PRO A 220 -0.28 -17.06 -8.25
C PRO A 220 -0.22 -15.84 -7.33
N SER A 221 0.20 -14.71 -7.89
CA SER A 221 0.48 -13.50 -7.13
C SER A 221 0.31 -12.26 -8.00
N ILE A 222 -0.04 -11.16 -7.34
CA ILE A 222 -0.07 -9.82 -7.94
C ILE A 222 0.54 -8.81 -6.98
N VAL A 223 1.23 -7.81 -7.51
CA VAL A 223 1.81 -6.69 -6.75
C VAL A 223 1.41 -5.38 -7.39
N GLN A 224 1.06 -4.38 -6.59
CA GLN A 224 0.73 -3.04 -7.03
C GLN A 224 1.57 -2.00 -6.31
N PRO A 225 2.10 -1.00 -7.02
CA PRO A 225 2.46 0.28 -6.44
C PRO A 225 1.18 1.06 -6.07
N LEU A 226 1.17 1.69 -4.91
CA LEU A 226 0.10 2.56 -4.45
C LEU A 226 0.66 3.84 -3.85
N THR A 227 -0.14 4.90 -3.92
CA THR A 227 0.02 6.12 -3.14
C THR A 227 -1.19 6.27 -2.22
N MET A 228 -0.95 6.31 -0.91
CA MET A 228 -1.97 6.63 0.07
C MET A 228 -1.84 8.09 0.49
N VAL A 229 -2.92 8.87 0.39
CA VAL A 229 -2.96 10.28 0.75
C VAL A 229 -3.84 10.46 1.98
N VAL A 230 -3.25 10.97 3.06
CA VAL A 230 -3.95 11.28 4.31
C VAL A 230 -3.74 12.76 4.61
N GLU A 231 -4.83 13.52 4.74
CA GLU A 231 -4.79 14.96 5.03
C GLU A 231 -3.92 15.81 4.08
N GLY A 232 -3.66 15.31 2.86
CA GLY A 232 -2.85 15.96 1.84
C GLY A 232 -1.40 15.48 1.77
N ASP A 233 -0.98 14.65 2.72
CA ASP A 233 0.34 14.03 2.73
C ASP A 233 0.24 12.64 2.08
N GLY A 234 0.99 12.46 0.99
CA GLY A 234 1.02 11.23 0.20
C GLY A 234 2.20 10.35 0.59
N ARG A 235 1.98 9.04 0.68
CA ARG A 235 3.00 8.03 0.95
C ARG A 235 2.94 6.93 -0.10
N ALA A 236 4.08 6.64 -0.71
CA ALA A 236 4.18 5.53 -1.65
C ALA A 236 4.42 4.19 -0.91
N MET A 237 3.81 3.13 -1.44
CA MET A 237 3.92 1.79 -0.89
C MET A 237 3.75 0.74 -1.97
N TYR A 238 4.24 -0.46 -1.70
CA TYR A 238 3.83 -1.66 -2.44
C TYR A 238 2.77 -2.40 -1.63
N ARG A 239 1.80 -2.99 -2.34
CA ARG A 239 0.88 -3.99 -1.80
C ARG A 239 0.90 -5.21 -2.71
N GLY A 240 0.92 -6.41 -2.13
CA GLY A 240 0.86 -7.63 -2.89
C GLY A 240 -0.04 -8.67 -2.26
N TYR A 241 -0.41 -9.65 -3.08
CA TYR A 241 -1.30 -10.74 -2.73
C TYR A 241 -0.74 -12.04 -3.31
N VAL A 242 -0.68 -13.10 -2.51
CA VAL A 242 -0.18 -14.42 -2.91
C VAL A 242 -1.20 -15.49 -2.51
N LEU A 243 -1.57 -16.36 -3.46
CA LEU A 243 -2.46 -17.49 -3.22
C LEU A 243 -1.67 -18.75 -2.88
N VAL A 244 -1.90 -19.33 -1.70
CA VAL A 244 -1.19 -20.53 -1.21
C VAL A 244 -2.20 -21.53 -0.64
N GLY A 245 -2.50 -22.60 -1.38
CA GLY A 245 -3.49 -23.61 -0.97
C GLY A 245 -4.87 -22.99 -0.72
N ASN A 246 -5.39 -23.13 0.50
CA ASN A 246 -6.63 -22.49 0.97
C ASN A 246 -6.45 -21.08 1.57
N THR A 247 -5.30 -20.43 1.37
CA THR A 247 -5.00 -19.12 1.99
C THR A 247 -4.67 -18.05 0.97
N ILE A 248 -5.03 -16.81 1.29
CA ILE A 248 -4.53 -15.62 0.59
C ILE A 248 -3.67 -14.84 1.58
N VAL A 249 -2.41 -14.63 1.22
CA VAL A 249 -1.45 -13.82 1.97
C VAL A 249 -1.41 -12.43 1.34
N SER A 250 -1.89 -11.41 2.05
CA SER A 250 -1.72 -10.01 1.65
C SER A 250 -0.52 -9.42 2.39
N TRP A 251 0.19 -8.52 1.74
CA TRP A 251 1.30 -7.81 2.35
C TRP A 251 1.38 -6.39 1.83
N SER A 252 1.90 -5.48 2.64
CA SER A 252 2.25 -4.13 2.24
C SER A 252 3.59 -3.72 2.83
N VAL A 253 4.32 -2.90 2.08
CA VAL A 253 5.58 -2.29 2.51
C VAL A 253 5.51 -0.81 2.16
N ALA A 254 5.68 0.05 3.15
CA ALA A 254 5.62 1.50 2.99
C ALA A 254 6.84 2.16 3.63
N THR A 255 7.37 3.21 3.00
CA THR A 255 8.41 4.02 3.65
C THR A 255 7.79 4.89 4.75
N GLN A 256 8.63 5.35 5.67
CA GLN A 256 8.28 6.37 6.66
C GLN A 256 8.87 7.75 6.27
N SER A 257 9.34 7.91 5.02
CA SER A 257 9.87 9.18 4.51
C SER A 257 8.73 10.12 4.04
N ASP A 258 9.08 11.39 3.83
CA ASP A 258 8.23 12.41 3.20
C ASP A 258 8.88 12.87 1.87
N ASP A 259 9.50 11.93 1.16
CA ASP A 259 10.24 12.21 -0.08
C ASP A 259 9.29 12.24 -1.28
N ASP A 260 9.85 12.36 -2.49
CA ASP A 260 9.05 12.16 -3.71
C ASP A 260 8.56 10.70 -3.79
N PRO A 261 7.29 10.44 -4.16
CA PRO A 261 6.73 9.08 -4.20
C PRO A 261 7.55 8.06 -4.99
N GLN A 262 8.17 8.47 -6.10
CA GLN A 262 8.98 7.54 -6.90
C GLN A 262 10.29 7.19 -6.18
N GLN A 263 10.92 8.18 -5.53
CA GLN A 263 12.13 7.93 -4.73
C GLN A 263 11.84 7.02 -3.54
N GLU A 264 10.66 7.16 -2.91
CA GLU A 264 10.21 6.26 -1.86
C GLU A 264 10.12 4.81 -2.35
N LEU A 265 9.44 4.57 -3.47
CA LEU A 265 9.35 3.22 -4.06
C LEU A 265 10.73 2.65 -4.40
N ASP A 266 11.60 3.45 -5.03
CA ASP A 266 12.95 3.03 -5.39
C ASP A 266 13.77 2.58 -4.16
N THR A 267 13.49 3.13 -2.97
CA THR A 267 14.17 2.75 -1.72
C THR A 267 13.63 1.46 -1.10
N LEU A 268 12.38 1.09 -1.38
CA LEU A 268 11.77 -0.17 -0.91
C LEU A 268 12.35 -1.40 -1.60
N GLY A 269 12.98 -1.22 -2.77
CA GLY A 269 13.50 -2.29 -3.61
C GLY A 269 12.48 -2.75 -4.66
N GLU A 270 12.89 -3.72 -5.47
CA GLU A 270 12.08 -4.19 -6.60
C GLU A 270 10.85 -5.00 -6.12
N PRO A 271 9.64 -4.75 -6.67
CA PRO A 271 8.43 -5.43 -6.26
C PRO A 271 8.51 -6.96 -6.44
N GLU A 272 9.19 -7.46 -7.47
CA GLU A 272 9.39 -8.89 -7.69
C GLU A 272 10.26 -9.53 -6.61
N SER A 273 11.20 -8.78 -6.03
CA SER A 273 12.05 -9.28 -4.95
C SER A 273 11.25 -9.41 -3.64
N LEU A 274 10.39 -8.42 -3.36
CA LEU A 274 9.47 -8.46 -2.21
C LEU A 274 8.47 -9.61 -2.32
N ASP A 275 7.87 -9.80 -3.49
CA ASP A 275 6.98 -10.93 -3.74
C ASP A 275 7.70 -12.28 -3.62
N THR A 276 8.90 -12.40 -4.18
CA THR A 276 9.74 -13.60 -4.06
C THR A 276 10.03 -13.96 -2.61
N MET A 277 10.30 -12.98 -1.75
CA MET A 277 10.50 -13.19 -0.31
C MET A 277 9.26 -13.83 0.34
N VAL A 278 8.07 -13.29 0.06
CA VAL A 278 6.80 -13.83 0.57
C VAL A 278 6.54 -15.24 0.05
N GLN A 279 6.79 -15.49 -1.24
CA GLN A 279 6.63 -16.81 -1.84
C GLN A 279 7.59 -17.85 -1.26
N GLN A 280 8.85 -17.48 -0.99
CA GLN A 280 9.81 -18.38 -0.34
C GLN A 280 9.37 -18.74 1.08
N ARG A 281 8.82 -17.77 1.83
CA ARG A 281 8.27 -18.04 3.15
C ARG A 281 7.06 -18.98 3.06
N ALA A 282 6.15 -18.73 2.13
CA ALA A 282 5.01 -19.60 1.87
C ALA A 282 5.44 -21.03 1.52
N GLN A 283 6.45 -21.20 0.68
CA GLN A 283 7.00 -22.51 0.34
C GLN A 283 7.55 -23.25 1.56
N LYS A 284 8.30 -22.56 2.44
CA LYS A 284 8.77 -23.14 3.71
C LYS A 284 7.59 -23.56 4.60
N ALA A 285 6.54 -22.75 4.67
CA ALA A 285 5.34 -23.05 5.46
C ALA A 285 4.61 -24.29 4.95
N VAL A 286 4.42 -24.39 3.63
CA VAL A 286 3.82 -25.55 2.97
C VAL A 286 4.61 -26.83 3.27
N LEU A 287 5.95 -26.78 3.17
CA LEU A 287 6.81 -27.91 3.50
C LEU A 287 6.76 -28.28 5.00
N GLY A 288 6.28 -27.39 5.87
CA GLY A 288 6.09 -27.64 7.29
C GLY A 288 4.75 -28.29 7.67
N LEU A 289 3.81 -28.42 6.73
CA LEU A 289 2.49 -29.03 6.99
C LEU A 289 2.53 -30.56 7.10
N GLY A 290 3.60 -31.23 6.64
CA GLY A 290 3.73 -32.70 6.66
C GLY A 290 5.08 -33.23 6.21
#